data_AF-A0A285P8T3-F1
#
_entry.id   AF-A0A285P8T3-F1
#
_cell.length_a   1.000
_cell.length_b   1.000
_cell.length_c   1.000
_cell.angle_alpha   90.00
_cell.angle_beta   90.00
_cell.angle_gamma   90.00
#
_symmetry.space_group_name_H-M   'P 1'
#
loop_
_entity.id
_entity.type
_entity.pdbx_description
1 polymer ?
#
loop_
_entity_poly.entity_id
_entity_poly.type
_entity_poly.pdbx_seq_one_letter_code
_entity_poly.pdbx_strand_id
1 'polypeptide(L)'
;MIIGSRNPAKIQAVKAVFGDTWDLEGASVDSGVRAQPMSDEETRQGAIQRARACSSLPGAAAGIGLEGGVTLMDDGLYICNWGALSIGDNVWSASGAKLLLPEFIAQPVLAGEELGPVMRAFTNKEDISTTEGAVGVFTNGHMSRGVMFEHVCLLLKGQYSFYQYNQKKEAER
;
A
#
# COMPACT_ATOMS: atom_id res chain seq x y z
N MET A 1 5.93 -15.10 -5.00
CA MET A 1 5.36 -14.15 -4.01
C MET A 1 3.96 -13.78 -4.45
N ILE A 2 2.99 -13.89 -3.54
CA ILE A 2 1.59 -13.52 -3.83
C ILE A 2 1.35 -12.06 -3.42
N ILE A 3 0.75 -11.29 -4.33
CA ILE A 3 0.39 -9.88 -4.14
C ILE A 3 -1.08 -9.83 -3.69
N GLY A 4 -1.37 -9.22 -2.54
CA GLY A 4 -2.71 -9.09 -1.98
C GLY A 4 -3.59 -8.05 -2.67
N SER A 5 -3.51 -7.96 -4.00
CA SER A 5 -4.26 -7.03 -4.82
C SER A 5 -4.30 -7.48 -6.29
N ARG A 6 -5.44 -7.25 -6.95
CA ARG A 6 -5.59 -7.32 -8.42
C ARG A 6 -5.52 -5.95 -9.12
N ASN A 7 -5.36 -4.86 -8.37
CA ASN A 7 -5.23 -3.52 -8.95
C ASN A 7 -3.94 -3.41 -9.78
N PRO A 8 -4.01 -2.99 -11.07
CA PRO A 8 -2.85 -2.91 -11.95
C PRO A 8 -1.72 -2.02 -11.42
N ALA A 9 -2.02 -0.86 -10.84
CA ALA A 9 -1.00 0.05 -10.31
C ALA A 9 -0.22 -0.59 -9.14
N LYS A 10 -0.92 -1.30 -8.25
CA LYS A 10 -0.28 -2.05 -7.14
C LYS A 10 0.57 -3.21 -7.68
N ILE A 11 0.07 -3.98 -8.65
CA ILE A 11 0.81 -5.09 -9.27
C ILE A 11 2.08 -4.57 -9.94
N GLN A 12 1.98 -3.51 -10.74
CA GLN A 12 3.13 -2.94 -11.43
C GLN A 12 4.18 -2.40 -10.46
N ALA A 13 3.77 -1.74 -9.38
CA ALA A 13 4.68 -1.27 -8.34
C ALA A 13 5.48 -2.43 -7.70
N VAL A 14 4.81 -3.54 -7.37
CA VAL A 14 5.50 -4.72 -6.85
C VAL A 14 6.40 -5.34 -7.91
N LYS A 15 5.95 -5.42 -9.16
CA LYS A 15 6.72 -5.99 -10.27
C LYS A 15 7.99 -5.21 -10.56
N ALA A 16 7.94 -3.89 -10.52
CA ALA A 16 9.10 -3.02 -10.71
C ALA A 16 10.21 -3.28 -9.68
N VAL A 17 9.84 -3.65 -8.44
CA VAL A 17 10.81 -3.82 -7.35
C VAL A 17 11.23 -5.27 -7.13
N PHE A 18 10.29 -6.22 -7.24
CA PHE A 18 10.48 -7.62 -6.88
C PHE A 18 10.44 -8.58 -8.06
N GLY A 19 10.14 -8.11 -9.28
CA GLY A 19 9.97 -8.95 -10.46
C GLY A 19 11.20 -9.75 -10.87
N ASP A 20 12.40 -9.27 -10.54
CA ASP A 20 13.66 -9.98 -10.81
C ASP A 20 14.03 -10.97 -9.71
N THR A 21 13.29 -11.01 -8.59
CA THR A 21 13.61 -11.82 -7.42
C THR A 21 12.56 -12.89 -7.15
N TRP A 22 11.32 -12.66 -7.55
CA TRP A 22 10.19 -13.54 -7.26
C TRP A 22 9.28 -13.68 -8.47
N ASP A 23 8.75 -14.88 -8.69
CA ASP A 23 7.56 -15.06 -9.51
C ASP A 23 6.37 -14.40 -8.82
N LEU A 24 5.63 -13.55 -9.53
CA LEU A 24 4.58 -12.70 -8.96
C LEU A 24 3.20 -13.12 -9.44
N GLU A 25 2.28 -13.30 -8.50
CA GLU A 25 0.87 -13.58 -8.78
C GLU A 25 -0.04 -12.69 -7.93
N GLY A 26 -1.08 -12.11 -8.54
CA GLY A 26 -2.06 -11.29 -7.84
C GLY A 26 -3.24 -12.13 -7.31
N ALA A 27 -3.53 -11.99 -6.02
CA ALA A 27 -4.67 -12.60 -5.35
C ALA A 27 -5.62 -11.55 -4.77
N SER A 28 -6.90 -11.91 -4.71
CA SER A 28 -7.90 -11.14 -3.96
C SER A 28 -7.97 -11.68 -2.55
N VAL A 29 -7.58 -10.87 -1.57
CA VAL A 29 -7.68 -11.18 -0.14
C VAL A 29 -8.34 -10.00 0.57
N ASP A 30 -9.01 -10.27 1.69
CA ASP A 30 -9.57 -9.23 2.54
C ASP A 30 -8.44 -8.50 3.29
N SER A 31 -8.59 -7.19 3.48
CA SER A 31 -7.72 -6.41 4.36
C SER A 31 -8.14 -6.46 5.82
N GLY A 32 -9.37 -6.91 6.12
CA GLY A 32 -9.93 -6.99 7.47
C GLY A 32 -9.96 -5.64 8.20
N VAL A 33 -9.98 -4.55 7.44
CA VAL A 33 -10.18 -3.17 7.88
C VAL A 33 -11.21 -2.51 6.97
N ARG A 34 -11.64 -1.28 7.30
CA ARG A 34 -12.65 -0.57 6.51
C ARG A 34 -12.18 -0.32 5.07
N ALA A 35 -13.13 -0.19 4.15
CA ALA A 35 -12.85 0.12 2.74
C ALA A 35 -12.06 1.44 2.56
N GLN A 36 -12.32 2.43 3.43
CA GLN A 36 -11.54 3.65 3.57
C GLN A 36 -10.88 3.71 4.95
N PRO A 37 -9.66 3.18 5.13
CA PRO A 37 -8.89 3.36 6.36
C PRO A 37 -8.71 4.87 6.67
N MET A 38 -8.87 5.25 7.94
CA MET A 38 -8.90 6.65 8.41
C MET A 38 -7.75 6.99 9.38
N SER A 39 -6.82 6.06 9.56
CA SER A 39 -5.58 6.28 10.31
C SER A 39 -4.41 5.51 9.70
N ASP A 40 -3.19 5.95 9.99
CA ASP A 40 -1.99 5.18 9.67
C ASP A 40 -2.04 3.77 10.27
N GLU A 41 -2.45 3.63 11.52
CA GLU A 41 -2.45 2.32 12.18
C GLU A 41 -3.43 1.36 11.50
N GLU A 42 -4.64 1.80 11.18
CA GLU A 42 -5.61 0.97 10.46
C GLU A 42 -5.12 0.63 9.04
N THR A 43 -4.53 1.59 8.33
CA THR A 43 -3.99 1.37 6.98
C THR A 43 -2.84 0.36 7.00
N ARG A 44 -1.94 0.48 7.99
CA ARG A 44 -0.85 -0.45 8.25
C ARG A 44 -1.38 -1.85 8.58
N GLN A 45 -2.40 -1.96 9.44
CA GLN A 45 -3.02 -3.23 9.77
C GLN A 45 -3.63 -3.90 8.54
N GLY A 46 -4.31 -3.14 7.68
CA GLY A 46 -4.84 -3.66 6.41
C GLY A 46 -3.74 -4.24 5.51
N ALA A 47 -2.61 -3.53 5.38
CA ALA A 47 -1.46 -4.03 4.62
C ALA A 47 -0.88 -5.33 5.22
N ILE A 48 -0.72 -5.40 6.55
CA ILE A 48 -0.19 -6.59 7.24
C ILE A 48 -1.13 -7.78 7.08
N GLN A 49 -2.44 -7.58 7.23
CA GLN A 49 -3.43 -8.64 7.08
C GLN A 49 -3.41 -9.22 5.66
N ARG A 50 -3.39 -8.36 4.64
CA ARG A 50 -3.22 -8.81 3.25
C ARG A 50 -1.93 -9.60 3.05
N ALA A 51 -0.81 -9.11 3.57
CA ALA A 51 0.48 -9.78 3.42
C ALA A 51 0.48 -11.19 4.04
N ARG A 52 -0.04 -11.32 5.27
CA ARG A 52 -0.17 -12.60 5.97
C ARG A 52 -1.13 -13.57 5.29
N ALA A 53 -2.29 -13.07 4.86
CA ALA A 53 -3.26 -13.87 4.12
C ALA A 53 -2.63 -14.45 2.85
N CYS A 54 -1.90 -13.61 2.10
CA CYS A 54 -1.18 -14.02 0.90
C CYS A 54 -0.04 -15.02 1.18
N SER A 55 0.75 -14.83 2.24
CA SER A 55 1.85 -15.75 2.57
C SER A 55 1.34 -17.10 3.08
N SER A 56 0.08 -17.18 3.51
CA SER A 56 -0.54 -18.42 3.99
C SER A 56 -1.22 -19.24 2.88
N LEU A 57 -1.26 -18.73 1.65
CA LEU A 57 -1.84 -19.46 0.52
C LEU A 57 -0.96 -20.67 0.12
N PRO A 58 -1.56 -21.78 -0.35
CA PRO A 58 -0.80 -22.95 -0.79
C PRO A 58 0.26 -22.60 -1.84
N GLY A 59 1.52 -22.98 -1.58
CA GLY A 59 2.65 -22.72 -2.49
C GLY A 59 3.22 -21.30 -2.43
N ALA A 60 2.69 -20.41 -1.60
CA ALA A 60 3.23 -19.07 -1.44
C ALA A 60 4.54 -19.10 -0.63
N ALA A 61 5.65 -18.68 -1.25
CA ALA A 61 6.91 -18.50 -0.54
C ALA A 61 6.98 -17.16 0.24
N ALA A 62 6.13 -16.20 -0.14
CA ALA A 62 6.06 -14.87 0.44
C ALA A 62 4.71 -14.23 0.08
N GLY A 63 4.24 -13.29 0.90
CA GLY A 63 3.06 -12.47 0.64
C GLY A 63 3.35 -10.98 0.81
N ILE A 64 2.83 -10.15 -0.09
CA ILE A 64 2.94 -8.69 -0.01
C ILE A 64 1.57 -8.03 -0.03
N GLY A 65 1.30 -7.19 0.96
CA GLY A 65 0.08 -6.40 1.08
C GLY A 65 0.40 -4.92 0.87
N LEU A 66 -0.44 -4.23 0.09
CA LEU A 66 -0.36 -2.79 -0.13
C LEU A 66 -1.72 -2.19 0.14
N GLU A 67 -1.79 -1.17 0.99
CA GLU A 67 -3.03 -0.52 1.40
C GLU A 67 -2.93 0.99 1.26
N GLY A 68 -4.02 1.61 0.77
CA GLY A 68 -4.15 3.06 0.73
C GLY A 68 -5.18 3.50 1.77
N GLY A 69 -4.96 4.65 2.38
CA GLY A 69 -5.85 5.19 3.39
C GLY A 69 -5.76 6.70 3.45
N VAL A 70 -6.37 7.25 4.48
CA VAL A 70 -6.15 8.62 4.90
C VAL A 70 -5.81 8.61 6.39
N THR A 71 -5.18 9.68 6.87
CA THR A 71 -4.90 9.88 8.29
C THR A 71 -5.14 11.33 8.64
N LEU A 72 -5.87 11.58 9.72
CA LEU A 72 -6.08 12.93 10.24
C LEU A 72 -4.82 13.38 10.98
N MET A 73 -4.35 14.58 10.65
CA MET A 73 -3.30 15.30 11.36
C MET A 73 -3.87 16.60 11.96
N ASP A 74 -3.03 17.36 12.64
CA ASP A 74 -3.41 18.63 13.29
C ASP A 74 -3.91 19.69 12.29
N ASP A 75 -3.42 19.68 11.05
CA ASP A 75 -3.77 20.65 10.01
C ASP A 75 -4.69 20.10 8.90
N GLY A 76 -5.10 18.83 8.96
CA GLY A 76 -6.10 18.29 8.05
C GLY A 76 -5.97 16.80 7.74
N LEU A 77 -6.73 16.35 6.73
CA LEU A 77 -6.76 14.96 6.31
C LEU A 77 -5.69 14.70 5.24
N TYR A 78 -4.78 13.77 5.51
CA TYR A 78 -3.72 13.40 4.58
C TYR A 78 -4.03 12.08 3.91
N ILE A 79 -3.75 11.95 2.61
CA ILE A 79 -3.59 10.64 1.97
C ILE A 79 -2.38 9.95 2.62
N CYS A 80 -2.51 8.66 2.89
CA CYS A 80 -1.40 7.80 3.27
C CYS A 80 -1.44 6.46 2.52
N ASN A 81 -0.30 5.78 2.45
CA ASN A 81 -0.22 4.41 1.96
C ASN A 81 0.77 3.61 2.79
N TRP A 82 0.49 2.32 2.91
CA TRP A 82 1.29 1.37 3.66
C TRP A 82 1.50 0.10 2.85
N GLY A 83 2.60 -0.57 3.15
CA GLY A 83 2.89 -1.89 2.64
C GLY A 83 3.43 -2.79 3.72
N ALA A 84 3.23 -4.09 3.55
CA ALA A 84 3.81 -5.10 4.39
C ALA A 84 4.29 -6.30 3.56
N LEU A 85 5.42 -6.89 3.96
CA LEU A 85 5.99 -8.11 3.39
C LEU A 85 6.01 -9.19 4.47
N SER A 86 5.43 -10.35 4.17
CA SER A 86 5.30 -11.50 5.06
C SER A 86 6.03 -12.70 4.47
N ILE A 87 6.99 -13.26 5.21
CA ILE A 87 7.80 -14.43 4.82
C ILE A 87 8.02 -15.31 6.05
N GLY A 88 7.43 -16.51 6.05
CA GLY A 88 7.37 -17.34 7.25
C GLY A 88 6.70 -16.58 8.39
N ASP A 89 7.35 -16.54 9.56
CA ASP A 89 6.86 -15.82 10.74
C ASP A 89 7.23 -14.33 10.75
N ASN A 90 8.08 -13.88 9.81
CA ASN A 90 8.56 -12.51 9.77
C ASN A 90 7.60 -11.60 8.99
N VAL A 91 7.38 -10.40 9.53
CA VAL A 91 6.61 -9.34 8.88
C VAL A 91 7.36 -8.03 8.97
N TRP A 92 7.60 -7.41 7.82
CA TRP A 92 8.08 -6.04 7.70
C TRP A 92 6.95 -5.13 7.23
N SER A 93 6.89 -3.91 7.74
CA SER A 93 5.92 -2.90 7.30
C SER A 93 6.61 -1.56 7.08
N ALA A 94 6.19 -0.83 6.05
CA ALA A 94 6.68 0.50 5.72
C ALA A 94 5.54 1.40 5.27
N SER A 95 5.62 2.69 5.60
CA SER A 95 4.73 3.73 5.09
C SER A 95 5.35 4.42 3.89
N GLY A 96 4.52 4.97 3.01
CA GLY A 96 4.96 5.87 1.95
C GLY A 96 4.78 7.34 2.33
N ALA A 97 4.86 8.20 1.31
CA ALA A 97 4.64 9.63 1.46
C ALA A 97 3.19 9.94 1.85
N LYS A 98 3.00 11.14 2.40
CA LYS A 98 1.68 11.67 2.74
C LYS A 98 1.42 12.97 2.01
N LEU A 99 0.16 13.23 1.69
CA LEU A 99 -0.25 14.44 0.97
C LEU A 99 -1.52 15.00 1.59
N LEU A 100 -1.49 16.27 2.02
CA LEU A 100 -2.66 16.97 2.54
C LEU A 100 -3.73 17.05 1.45
N LEU A 101 -4.95 16.65 1.79
CA LEU A 101 -6.11 16.80 0.91
C LEU A 101 -6.63 18.23 0.98
N PRO A 102 -7.05 18.81 -0.15
CA PRO A 102 -7.85 20.03 -0.13
C PRO A 102 -9.13 19.82 0.68
N GLU A 103 -9.54 20.85 1.42
CA GLU A 103 -10.67 20.78 2.36
C GLU A 103 -11.96 20.27 1.72
N PHE A 104 -12.26 20.70 0.50
CA PHE A 104 -13.46 20.29 -0.24
C PHE A 104 -13.47 18.80 -0.63
N ILE A 105 -12.32 18.13 -0.58
CA ILE A 105 -12.18 16.68 -0.77
C ILE A 105 -12.15 15.96 0.58
N ALA A 106 -11.50 16.56 1.58
CA ALA A 106 -11.41 16.01 2.92
C ALA A 106 -12.78 15.90 3.60
N GLN A 107 -13.63 16.92 3.46
CA GLN A 107 -14.93 17.02 4.14
C GLN A 107 -15.88 15.83 3.84
N PRO A 108 -16.14 15.44 2.58
CA PRO A 108 -16.91 14.23 2.29
C PRO A 108 -16.33 12.95 2.91
N VAL A 109 -14.99 12.81 2.88
CA VAL A 109 -14.32 11.63 3.44
C VAL A 109 -14.44 11.58 4.96
N LEU A 110 -14.32 12.74 5.63
CA LEU A 110 -14.57 12.87 7.07
C LEU A 110 -16.03 12.59 7.43
N ALA A 111 -16.96 12.87 6.52
CA ALA A 111 -18.38 12.53 6.66
C ALA A 111 -18.69 11.03 6.42
N GLY A 112 -17.68 10.22 6.07
CA GLY A 112 -17.79 8.77 5.93
C GLY A 112 -17.78 8.26 4.49
N GLU A 113 -17.61 9.13 3.50
CA GLU A 113 -17.46 8.70 2.11
C GLU A 113 -16.07 8.09 1.84
N GLU A 114 -15.98 7.18 0.86
CA GLU A 114 -14.69 6.68 0.39
C GLU A 114 -14.03 7.70 -0.54
N LEU A 115 -12.71 7.87 -0.44
CA LEU A 115 -11.95 8.83 -1.26
C LEU A 115 -12.07 8.52 -2.76
N GLY A 116 -12.17 7.24 -3.14
CA GLY A 116 -12.30 6.82 -4.54
C GLY A 116 -13.53 7.43 -5.24
N PRO A 117 -14.77 7.18 -4.76
CA PRO A 117 -15.98 7.86 -5.20
C PRO A 117 -15.89 9.39 -5.21
N VAL A 118 -15.37 10.00 -4.14
CA VAL A 118 -15.23 11.47 -4.04
C VAL A 118 -14.35 12.00 -5.18
N MET A 119 -13.22 11.33 -5.43
CA MET A 119 -12.33 11.71 -6.53
C MET A 119 -12.93 11.48 -7.91
N ARG A 120 -13.72 10.41 -8.11
CA ARG A 120 -14.45 10.20 -9.37
C ARG A 120 -15.42 11.34 -9.65
N ALA A 121 -16.20 11.74 -8.64
CA ALA A 121 -17.13 12.86 -8.75
C ALA A 121 -16.41 14.19 -9.05
N PHE A 122 -15.25 14.41 -8.43
CA PHE A 122 -14.46 15.63 -8.65
C PHE A 122 -13.79 15.67 -10.03
N THR A 123 -13.26 14.54 -10.52
CA THR A 123 -12.46 14.49 -11.75
C THR A 123 -13.26 14.13 -13.00
N ASN A 124 -14.47 13.59 -12.85
CA ASN A 124 -15.23 12.92 -13.91
C ASN A 124 -14.44 11.78 -14.59
N LYS A 125 -13.53 11.12 -13.87
CA LYS A 125 -12.75 9.97 -14.36
C LYS A 125 -13.06 8.71 -13.55
N GLU A 126 -13.69 7.72 -14.18
CA GLU A 126 -14.07 6.44 -13.53
C GLU A 126 -12.85 5.61 -13.09
N ASP A 127 -11.76 5.67 -13.85
CA ASP A 127 -10.56 4.84 -13.67
C ASP A 127 -9.48 5.50 -12.79
N ILE A 128 -9.80 6.62 -12.13
CA ILE A 128 -8.85 7.40 -11.31
C ILE A 128 -8.15 6.55 -10.25
N SER A 129 -8.86 5.57 -9.68
CA SER A 129 -8.33 4.68 -8.64
C SER A 129 -7.34 3.64 -9.16
N THR A 130 -7.31 3.39 -10.47
CA THR A 130 -6.44 2.40 -11.13
C THR A 130 -5.31 3.04 -11.95
N THR A 131 -5.35 4.35 -12.18
CA THR A 131 -4.34 5.10 -12.95
C THR A 131 -3.52 6.01 -12.04
N GLU A 132 -3.76 7.32 -12.07
CA GLU A 132 -2.95 8.34 -11.39
C GLU A 132 -3.23 8.42 -9.88
N GLY A 133 -4.46 8.11 -9.45
CA GLY A 133 -4.93 8.24 -8.07
C GLY A 133 -5.08 9.69 -7.62
N ALA A 134 -5.62 9.88 -6.41
CA ALA A 134 -5.76 11.20 -5.79
C ALA A 134 -4.43 11.96 -5.73
N VAL A 135 -3.33 11.24 -5.44
CA VAL A 135 -1.98 11.82 -5.45
C VAL A 135 -1.62 12.42 -6.81
N GLY A 136 -1.97 11.76 -7.93
CA GLY A 136 -1.65 12.28 -9.26
C GLY A 136 -2.39 13.56 -9.59
N VAL A 137 -3.65 13.66 -9.16
CA VAL A 137 -4.46 14.87 -9.33
C VAL A 137 -3.85 16.03 -8.54
N PHE A 138 -3.62 15.85 -7.25
CA PHE A 138 -3.18 16.93 -6.36
C PHE A 138 -1.69 17.29 -6.50
N THR A 139 -0.90 16.44 -7.16
CA THR A 139 0.49 16.76 -7.55
C THR A 139 0.62 17.19 -9.01
N ASN A 140 -0.50 17.43 -9.71
CA ASN A 140 -0.51 17.80 -11.13
C ASN A 140 0.37 16.87 -11.99
N GLY A 141 0.25 15.55 -11.78
CA GLY A 141 0.96 14.51 -12.51
C GLY A 141 2.43 14.27 -12.11
N HIS A 142 3.00 15.02 -11.16
CA HIS A 142 4.41 14.83 -10.74
C HIS A 142 4.62 13.53 -9.96
N MET A 143 3.56 12.98 -9.36
CA MET A 143 3.57 11.71 -8.65
C MET A 143 2.40 10.86 -9.13
N SER A 144 2.56 9.54 -9.17
CA SER A 144 1.46 8.62 -9.44
C SER A 144 1.25 7.65 -8.29
N ARG A 145 0.05 7.07 -8.21
CA ARG A 145 -0.25 6.00 -7.24
C ARG A 145 0.71 4.81 -7.35
N GLY A 146 1.10 4.46 -8.58
CA GLY A 146 2.08 3.39 -8.83
C GLY A 146 3.44 3.69 -8.19
N VAL A 147 4.00 4.88 -8.49
CA VAL A 147 5.30 5.31 -7.94
C VAL A 147 5.28 5.41 -6.42
N MET A 148 4.19 5.91 -5.83
CA MET A 148 4.03 5.92 -4.36
C MET A 148 4.11 4.53 -3.74
N PHE A 149 3.51 3.50 -4.37
CA PHE A 149 3.63 2.13 -3.90
C PHE A 149 4.99 1.50 -4.22
N GLU A 150 5.63 1.91 -5.30
CA GLU A 150 6.99 1.49 -5.64
C GLU A 150 7.99 1.90 -4.56
N HIS A 151 7.90 3.14 -4.05
CA HIS A 151 8.71 3.60 -2.93
C HIS A 151 8.54 2.73 -1.68
N VAL A 152 7.29 2.37 -1.34
CA VAL A 152 7.00 1.45 -0.23
C VAL A 152 7.62 0.07 -0.47
N CYS A 153 7.52 -0.45 -1.69
CA CYS A 153 8.14 -1.72 -2.06
C CYS A 153 9.66 -1.68 -1.95
N LEU A 154 10.31 -0.57 -2.34
CA LEU A 154 11.75 -0.38 -2.19
C LEU A 154 12.19 -0.40 -0.73
N LEU A 155 11.45 0.28 0.15
CA LEU A 155 11.69 0.24 1.60
C LEU A 155 11.60 -1.19 2.14
N LEU A 156 10.55 -1.93 1.78
CA LEU A 156 10.38 -3.33 2.19
C LEU A 156 11.49 -4.24 1.64
N LYS A 157 11.89 -4.07 0.37
CA LYS A 157 13.00 -4.82 -0.23
C LYS A 157 14.32 -4.55 0.49
N GLY A 158 14.55 -3.29 0.89
CA GLY A 158 15.70 -2.87 1.69
C GLY A 158 15.72 -3.53 3.06
N GLN A 159 14.59 -3.48 3.79
CA GLN A 159 14.44 -4.16 5.09
C GLN A 159 14.71 -5.67 4.96
N TYR A 160 14.05 -6.34 4.01
CA TYR A 160 14.25 -7.77 3.78
C TYR A 160 15.71 -8.13 3.47
N SER A 161 16.35 -7.40 2.54
CA SER A 161 17.75 -7.62 2.17
C SER A 161 18.70 -7.42 3.36
N PHE A 162 18.45 -6.40 4.19
CA PHE A 162 19.24 -6.13 5.38
C PHE A 162 19.17 -7.30 6.37
N TYR A 163 17.97 -7.81 6.68
CA TYR A 163 17.83 -8.94 7.60
C TYR A 163 18.42 -10.22 7.02
N GLN A 164 18.23 -10.51 5.73
CA GLN A 164 18.87 -11.65 5.05
C GLN A 164 20.39 -11.65 5.20
N TYR A 165 21.04 -10.50 4.99
CA TYR A 165 22.49 -10.37 5.12
C TYR A 165 22.97 -10.55 6.57
N ASN A 166 22.17 -10.15 7.55
CA ASN A 166 22.57 -10.12 8.96
C ASN A 166 22.07 -11.32 9.80
N GLN A 167 21.34 -12.29 9.23
CA GLN A 167 20.83 -13.45 9.99
C GLN A 167 21.92 -14.17 10.81
N LYS A 168 23.14 -14.28 10.27
CA LYS A 168 24.28 -14.91 10.98
C LYS A 168 24.75 -14.10 12.20
N LYS A 169 24.71 -12.77 12.12
CA LYS A 169 25.14 -11.88 13.22
C LYS A 169 24.11 -11.82 14.36
N GLU A 170 22.84 -12.06 14.06
CA GLU A 170 21.79 -12.13 15.08
C GLU A 170 21.76 -13.50 15.76
N ALA A 171 22.02 -14.60 15.04
CA ALA A 171 22.08 -15.95 15.62
C ALA A 171 23.30 -16.17 16.53
N GLU A 172 24.33 -15.32 16.43
CA GLU A 172 25.54 -15.34 17.25
C GLU A 172 25.45 -14.43 18.50
N ARG A 173 24.30 -13.77 18.73
CA ARG A 173 24.01 -12.98 19.95
C ARG A 173 23.11 -13.74 20.92
#